data_AF-A0A849QQF4-F1
#
_entry.id   AF-A0A849QQF4-F1
#
_cell.length_a   1.000
_cell.length_b   1.000
_cell.length_c   1.000
_cell.angle_alpha   90.00
_cell.angle_beta   90.00
_cell.angle_gamma   90.00
#
_symmetry.space_group_name_H-M   'P 1'
#
loop_
_entity.id
_entity.type
_entity.pdbx_description
1 polymer ?
#
loop_
_entity_poly.entity_id
_entity_poly.type
_entity_poly.pdbx_seq_one_letter_code
_entity_poly.pdbx_strand_id
1 'polypeptide(L)'
;MDDTWSDMADLKSNIDILSAGMVINPASNIQVSVPVKMGGGDIPFVSTGKSSGTLSVNLNDCGMAITAYNASGVVYDSGSDLFDLGSISYSSKNNYYINQVFGYENGALLVVQDSRSLVKLSPAVTVSKLGATDISVVVSAVELVGNKRTKSSNTIEVVYLQSNSSGVLYSNSDLVSDVNITVSTNYPNAWAQYFNTTADRANLEYGTDYTIATGDTFTSFALTGKAGEDIRLSVQKITLDVWIDA
;
A
#
# COMPACT_ATOMS: atom_id res chain seq x y z
N MET A 1 18.80 -5.03 -12.71
CA MET A 1 18.02 -3.98 -12.01
C MET A 1 16.53 -4.19 -12.30
N ASP A 2 16.16 -4.45 -13.56
CA ASP A 2 14.80 -4.88 -13.93
C ASP A 2 14.32 -6.12 -13.16
N ASP A 3 15.23 -7.06 -12.89
CA ASP A 3 14.94 -8.25 -12.10
C ASP A 3 14.34 -7.94 -10.72
N THR A 4 14.90 -7.00 -9.96
CA THR A 4 14.41 -6.74 -8.59
C THR A 4 13.08 -5.98 -8.59
N TRP A 5 12.84 -5.13 -9.60
CA TRP A 5 11.50 -4.56 -9.79
C TRP A 5 10.47 -5.66 -10.09
N SER A 6 10.82 -6.62 -10.97
CA SER A 6 9.97 -7.77 -11.27
C SER A 6 9.68 -8.58 -10.01
N ASP A 7 10.70 -8.93 -9.22
CA ASP A 7 10.54 -9.72 -8.01
C ASP A 7 9.62 -9.02 -6.98
N MET A 8 9.74 -7.69 -6.82
CA MET A 8 8.87 -6.92 -5.93
C MET A 8 7.45 -6.76 -6.50
N ALA A 9 7.29 -6.68 -7.82
CA ALA A 9 5.98 -6.71 -8.47
C ALA A 9 5.32 -8.08 -8.33
N ASP A 10 6.09 -9.16 -8.40
CA ASP A 10 5.63 -10.52 -8.17
C ASP A 10 5.21 -10.72 -6.70
N LEU A 11 5.98 -10.16 -5.75
CA LEU A 11 5.58 -10.11 -4.33
C LEU A 11 4.22 -9.44 -4.17
N LYS A 12 4.03 -8.26 -4.76
CA LYS A 12 2.75 -7.56 -4.78
C LYS A 12 1.64 -8.43 -5.36
N SER A 13 1.87 -9.02 -6.54
CA SER A 13 0.87 -9.87 -7.19
C SER A 13 0.46 -11.05 -6.32
N ASN A 14 1.39 -11.68 -5.60
CA ASN A 14 1.06 -12.77 -4.69
C ASN A 14 0.23 -12.29 -3.50
N ILE A 15 0.56 -11.12 -2.93
CA ILE A 15 -0.25 -10.50 -1.87
C ILE A 15 -1.67 -10.20 -2.37
N ASP A 16 -1.82 -9.66 -3.58
CA ASP A 16 -3.14 -9.38 -4.16
C ASP A 16 -3.96 -10.64 -4.38
N ILE A 17 -3.34 -11.71 -4.89
CA ILE A 17 -4.00 -13.00 -5.11
C ILE A 17 -4.44 -13.62 -3.78
N LEU A 18 -3.57 -13.62 -2.77
CA LEU A 18 -3.91 -14.08 -1.42
C LEU A 18 -5.07 -13.27 -0.85
N SER A 19 -4.98 -11.95 -0.95
CA SER A 19 -6.00 -11.02 -0.46
C SER A 19 -7.37 -11.28 -1.10
N ALA A 20 -7.42 -11.39 -2.43
CA ALA A 20 -8.65 -11.72 -3.14
C ALA A 20 -9.16 -13.12 -2.80
N GLY A 21 -8.26 -14.11 -2.67
CA GLY A 21 -8.61 -15.47 -2.27
C GLY A 21 -9.24 -15.54 -0.89
N MET A 22 -8.76 -14.75 0.07
CA MET A 22 -9.31 -14.68 1.43
C MET A 22 -10.69 -14.05 1.47
N VAL A 23 -10.99 -13.07 0.62
CA VAL A 23 -12.35 -12.51 0.51
C VAL A 23 -13.35 -13.56 0.01
N ILE A 24 -12.92 -14.45 -0.90
CA ILE A 24 -13.77 -15.53 -1.46
C ILE A 24 -13.90 -16.70 -0.48
N ASN A 25 -12.79 -17.09 0.15
CA ASN A 25 -12.74 -18.19 1.11
C ASN A 25 -11.88 -17.82 2.33
N PRO A 26 -12.48 -17.19 3.36
CA PRO A 26 -11.76 -16.73 4.55
C PRO A 26 -11.13 -17.86 5.36
N ALA A 27 -11.62 -19.10 5.21
CA ALA A 27 -11.10 -20.27 5.91
C ALA A 27 -9.88 -20.90 5.21
N SER A 28 -9.47 -20.38 4.05
CA SER A 28 -8.32 -20.91 3.33
C SER A 28 -7.00 -20.53 4.02
N ASN A 29 -6.17 -21.54 4.26
CA ASN A 29 -4.81 -21.37 4.76
C ASN A 29 -3.83 -21.60 3.60
N ILE A 30 -3.47 -20.52 2.92
CA ILE A 30 -2.59 -20.53 1.75
C ILE A 30 -1.29 -19.86 2.15
N GLN A 31 -0.18 -20.55 1.86
CA GLN A 31 1.16 -20.03 2.07
C GLN A 31 1.88 -19.94 0.73
N VAL A 32 2.60 -18.83 0.52
CA VAL A 32 3.39 -18.56 -0.69
C VAL A 32 4.79 -18.13 -0.27
N SER A 33 5.78 -18.53 -1.08
CA SER A 33 7.17 -18.12 -0.94
C SER A 33 7.58 -17.32 -2.17
N VAL A 34 8.03 -16.09 -1.96
CA VAL A 34 8.41 -15.18 -3.04
C VAL A 34 9.93 -14.94 -2.99
N PRO A 35 10.69 -15.42 -3.99
CA PRO A 35 12.11 -15.14 -4.08
C PRO A 35 12.34 -13.68 -4.50
N VAL A 36 13.29 -13.01 -3.86
CA VAL A 36 13.73 -11.65 -4.16
C VAL A 36 15.24 -11.65 -4.38
N LYS A 37 15.68 -11.26 -5.57
CA LYS A 37 17.09 -11.12 -5.91
C LYS A 37 17.66 -9.85 -5.28
N MET A 38 18.65 -10.06 -4.42
CA MET A 38 19.27 -8.97 -3.66
C MET A 38 20.47 -8.34 -4.36
N GLY A 39 20.94 -8.91 -5.47
CA GLY A 39 22.08 -8.43 -6.23
C GLY A 39 22.81 -9.56 -6.94
N GLY A 40 24.13 -9.40 -7.14
CA GLY A 40 24.98 -10.49 -7.65
C GLY A 40 25.19 -10.55 -9.16
N GLY A 41 24.88 -9.49 -9.91
CA GLY A 41 25.25 -9.40 -11.33
C GLY A 41 26.77 -9.30 -11.52
N ASP A 42 27.34 -10.20 -12.32
CA ASP A 42 28.74 -10.15 -12.74
C ASP A 42 28.87 -9.20 -13.94
N ILE A 43 29.61 -8.09 -13.80
CA ILE A 43 30.07 -7.34 -14.97
C ILE A 43 31.41 -7.96 -15.38
N PRO A 44 31.50 -8.63 -16.55
CA PRO A 44 32.77 -9.12 -17.01
C PRO A 44 33.64 -7.90 -17.35
N PHE A 45 34.83 -7.85 -16.73
CA PHE A 45 36.02 -7.07 -17.12
C PHE A 45 36.43 -5.87 -16.25
N VAL A 46 35.56 -5.23 -15.44
CA VAL A 46 36.01 -4.08 -14.62
C VAL A 46 35.37 -4.12 -13.21
N SER A 47 36.20 -4.49 -12.22
CA SER A 47 35.93 -4.54 -10.77
C SER A 47 34.97 -5.64 -10.26
N THR A 48 35.46 -6.42 -9.29
CA THR A 48 34.82 -7.57 -8.62
C THR A 48 33.76 -7.19 -7.58
N GLY A 49 33.42 -5.90 -7.44
CA GLY A 49 32.41 -5.42 -6.50
C GLY A 49 31.00 -5.81 -6.93
N LYS A 50 30.46 -6.90 -6.38
CA LYS A 50 29.06 -7.30 -6.59
C LYS A 50 28.12 -6.26 -5.97
N SER A 51 27.08 -5.85 -6.71
CA SER A 51 25.96 -5.13 -6.12
C SER A 51 25.27 -6.00 -5.07
N SER A 52 24.79 -5.38 -4.01
CA SER A 52 24.03 -6.04 -2.95
C SER A 52 22.74 -5.27 -2.67
N GLY A 53 21.96 -5.75 -1.72
CA GLY A 53 20.75 -5.09 -1.29
C GLY A 53 20.36 -5.51 0.11
N THR A 54 19.42 -4.78 0.68
CA THR A 54 18.89 -4.99 2.01
C THR A 54 17.38 -5.10 1.94
N LEU A 55 16.83 -6.24 2.37
CA LEU A 55 15.40 -6.52 2.45
C LEU A 55 14.97 -6.36 3.90
N SER A 56 13.91 -5.61 4.15
CA SER A 56 13.38 -5.40 5.48
C SER A 56 11.87 -5.63 5.53
N VAL A 57 11.41 -6.24 6.61
CA VAL A 57 10.00 -6.46 6.93
C VAL A 57 9.67 -5.63 8.17
N ASN A 58 8.56 -4.89 8.11
CA ASN A 58 7.97 -4.07 9.18
C ASN A 58 8.93 -3.06 9.82
N LEU A 59 9.93 -2.60 9.07
CA LEU A 59 10.89 -1.61 9.58
C LEU A 59 10.30 -0.19 9.55
N ASN A 60 9.58 0.14 8.49
CA ASN A 60 8.89 1.43 8.36
C ASN A 60 7.51 1.34 8.98
N ASP A 61 7.15 2.35 9.76
CA ASP A 61 5.81 2.48 10.30
C ASP A 61 4.90 2.96 9.16
N CYS A 62 3.89 2.15 8.83
CA CYS A 62 2.93 2.41 7.78
C CYS A 62 1.53 2.11 8.30
N GLY A 63 0.58 3.01 8.05
CA GLY A 63 -0.78 2.88 8.55
C GLY A 63 -1.77 3.68 7.75
N MET A 64 -3.04 3.47 8.04
CA MET A 64 -4.16 4.21 7.47
C MET A 64 -5.15 4.58 8.57
N ALA A 65 -5.76 5.76 8.47
CA ALA A 65 -6.88 6.17 9.29
C ALA A 65 -8.01 6.62 8.37
N ILE A 66 -9.20 6.08 8.57
CA ILE A 66 -10.38 6.40 7.78
C ILE A 66 -11.45 6.91 8.72
N THR A 67 -11.93 8.13 8.46
CA THR A 67 -13.08 8.69 9.16
C THR A 67 -14.14 9.09 8.15
N ALA A 68 -15.40 8.78 8.45
CA ALA A 68 -16.53 9.14 7.62
C ALA A 68 -17.59 9.86 8.44
N TYR A 69 -18.25 10.82 7.81
CA TYR A 69 -19.21 11.72 8.43
C TYR A 69 -20.55 11.69 7.69
N ASN A 70 -21.63 11.97 8.39
CA ASN A 70 -22.92 12.34 7.81
C ASN A 70 -23.45 13.60 8.51
N ALA A 71 -24.68 14.01 8.19
CA ALA A 71 -25.32 15.17 8.80
C ALA A 71 -25.44 15.10 10.34
N SER A 72 -25.38 13.91 10.93
CA SER A 72 -25.46 13.67 12.38
C SER A 72 -24.09 13.59 13.08
N GLY A 73 -22.98 13.60 12.33
CA GLY A 73 -21.61 13.52 12.86
C GLY A 73 -20.81 12.33 12.32
N VAL A 74 -19.87 11.82 13.11
CA VAL A 74 -19.01 10.68 12.74
C VAL A 74 -19.84 9.40 12.68
N VAL A 75 -19.86 8.73 11.53
CA VAL A 75 -20.53 7.43 11.34
C VAL A 75 -19.55 6.27 11.32
N TYR A 76 -18.29 6.54 11.01
CA TYR A 76 -17.23 5.54 11.02
C TYR A 76 -15.89 6.19 11.38
N ASP A 77 -15.14 5.51 12.21
CA ASP A 77 -13.75 5.80 12.54
C ASP A 77 -13.03 4.44 12.61
N SER A 78 -11.98 4.27 11.81
CA SER A 78 -11.19 3.04 11.82
C SER A 78 -10.45 2.82 13.14
N GLY A 79 -10.30 3.85 13.97
CA GLY A 79 -9.61 3.77 15.25
C GLY A 79 -8.23 3.13 15.10
N SER A 80 -7.96 2.11 15.93
CA SER A 80 -6.70 1.36 15.88
C SER A 80 -6.65 0.22 14.88
N ASP A 81 -7.73 -0.10 14.18
CA ASP A 81 -7.80 -1.29 13.31
C ASP A 81 -6.84 -1.22 12.12
N LEU A 82 -6.47 0.01 11.71
CA LEU A 82 -5.65 0.30 10.54
C LEU A 82 -4.35 1.07 10.86
N PHE A 83 -3.98 1.24 12.13
CA PHE A 83 -2.82 2.08 12.51
C PHE A 83 -1.46 1.49 12.14
N ASP A 84 -1.30 0.17 12.19
CA ASP A 84 -0.05 -0.50 11.82
C ASP A 84 -0.36 -1.60 10.82
N LEU A 85 -0.11 -1.31 9.54
CA LEU A 85 -0.36 -2.21 8.43
C LEU A 85 0.91 -2.92 7.96
N GLY A 86 2.05 -2.65 8.60
CA GLY A 86 3.33 -3.22 8.21
C GLY A 86 3.84 -2.77 6.83
N SER A 87 5.05 -3.20 6.51
CA SER A 87 5.73 -2.82 5.26
C SER A 87 6.77 -3.85 4.85
N ILE A 88 7.07 -3.93 3.55
CA ILE A 88 8.24 -4.68 3.05
C ILE A 88 9.05 -3.72 2.20
N SER A 89 10.35 -3.59 2.47
CA SER A 89 11.21 -2.69 1.69
C SER A 89 12.46 -3.41 1.20
N TYR A 90 12.79 -3.18 -0.06
CA TYR A 90 14.07 -3.52 -0.64
C TYR A 90 14.85 -2.23 -0.87
N SER A 91 16.07 -2.14 -0.34
CA SER A 91 17.01 -1.07 -0.63
C SER A 91 18.19 -1.63 -1.40
N SER A 92 18.44 -1.11 -2.60
CA SER A 92 19.62 -1.51 -3.37
C SER A 92 20.88 -0.79 -2.90
N LYS A 93 21.99 -1.50 -3.02
CA LYS A 93 23.35 -1.00 -2.87
C LYS A 93 24.13 -1.37 -4.12
N ASN A 94 23.94 -0.56 -5.15
CA ASN A 94 24.55 -0.73 -6.45
C ASN A 94 25.90 -0.01 -6.52
N ASN A 95 26.88 -0.67 -7.14
CA ASN A 95 28.20 -0.07 -7.37
C ASN A 95 28.29 0.73 -8.68
N TYR A 96 27.37 0.47 -9.63
CA TYR A 96 27.42 1.02 -10.99
C TYR A 96 26.11 1.64 -11.47
N TYR A 97 25.06 1.57 -10.65
CA TYR A 97 23.73 2.12 -10.94
C TYR A 97 23.23 2.93 -9.75
N ILE A 98 22.19 3.73 -9.97
CA ILE A 98 21.56 4.54 -8.92
C ILE A 98 20.98 3.62 -7.83
N ASN A 99 21.04 4.02 -6.57
CA ASN A 99 20.35 3.28 -5.52
C ASN A 99 18.86 3.60 -5.56
N GLN A 100 18.05 2.56 -5.65
CA GLN A 100 16.60 2.60 -5.59
C GLN A 100 16.11 1.87 -4.34
N VAL A 101 14.99 2.34 -3.79
CA VAL A 101 14.22 1.63 -2.78
C VAL A 101 12.88 1.25 -3.38
N PHE A 102 12.48 -0.01 -3.23
CA PHE A 102 11.13 -0.47 -3.50
C PHE A 102 10.42 -0.71 -2.17
N GLY A 103 9.29 -0.05 -1.96
CA GLY A 103 8.52 -0.16 -0.72
C GLY A 103 7.14 -0.72 -1.00
N TYR A 104 6.76 -1.81 -0.35
CA TYR A 104 5.39 -2.26 -0.26
C TYR A 104 4.77 -1.68 1.03
N GLU A 105 3.67 -0.96 0.89
CA GLU A 105 2.95 -0.28 1.98
C GLU A 105 1.45 -0.34 1.70
N ASN A 106 0.66 -0.98 2.58
CA ASN A 106 -0.80 -1.06 2.46
C ASN A 106 -1.32 -1.39 1.05
N GLY A 107 -0.77 -2.42 0.42
CA GLY A 107 -1.12 -2.80 -0.95
C GLY A 107 -0.58 -1.86 -2.04
N ALA A 108 0.15 -0.79 -1.75
CA ALA A 108 0.86 -0.03 -2.77
C ALA A 108 2.27 -0.61 -2.96
N LEU A 109 2.77 -0.64 -4.19
CA LEU A 109 4.20 -0.81 -4.45
C LEU A 109 4.79 0.51 -4.95
N LEU A 110 5.67 1.07 -4.14
CA LEU A 110 6.34 2.34 -4.37
C LEU A 110 7.76 2.12 -4.91
N VAL A 111 8.21 3.07 -5.73
CA VAL A 111 9.63 3.23 -6.06
C VAL A 111 10.11 4.57 -5.52
N VAL A 112 11.31 4.57 -4.94
CA VAL A 112 11.95 5.74 -4.38
C VAL A 112 13.36 5.83 -4.95
N GLN A 113 13.69 7.00 -5.46
CA GLN A 113 15.01 7.34 -5.98
C GLN A 113 15.40 8.72 -5.46
N ASP A 114 16.48 8.77 -4.70
CA ASP A 114 16.94 9.99 -4.03
C ASP A 114 15.79 10.64 -3.23
N SER A 115 15.38 11.86 -3.61
CA SER A 115 14.32 12.62 -2.96
C SER A 115 12.94 12.48 -3.63
N ARG A 116 12.78 11.54 -4.56
CA ARG A 116 11.53 11.35 -5.33
C ARG A 116 10.95 9.98 -5.05
N SER A 117 9.63 9.91 -4.89
CA SER A 117 8.88 8.68 -4.69
C SER A 117 7.63 8.65 -5.55
N LEU A 118 7.21 7.45 -5.97
CA LEU A 118 6.04 7.24 -6.82
C LEU A 118 5.37 5.89 -6.48
N VAL A 119 4.04 5.87 -6.37
CA VAL A 119 3.26 4.63 -6.36
C VAL A 119 3.24 4.08 -7.78
N LYS A 120 3.86 2.91 -7.98
CA LYS A 120 4.05 2.30 -9.29
C LYS A 120 3.08 1.15 -9.54
N LEU A 121 2.68 0.41 -8.50
CA LEU A 121 1.48 -0.45 -8.50
C LEU A 121 0.50 0.03 -7.43
N SER A 122 -0.75 0.19 -7.82
CA SER A 122 -1.79 0.77 -6.97
C SER A 122 -2.17 -0.14 -5.79
N PRO A 123 -2.52 0.46 -4.64
CA PRO A 123 -3.26 -0.21 -3.58
C PRO A 123 -4.67 -0.58 -4.00
N ALA A 124 -5.31 -1.44 -3.21
CA ALA A 124 -6.71 -1.80 -3.37
C ALA A 124 -7.64 -0.71 -2.79
N VAL A 125 -7.43 0.53 -3.24
CA VAL A 125 -8.25 1.71 -2.92
C VAL A 125 -8.85 2.22 -4.22
N THR A 126 -10.16 2.15 -4.35
CA THR A 126 -10.87 2.60 -5.54
C THR A 126 -11.78 3.77 -5.19
N VAL A 127 -11.69 4.84 -5.98
CA VAL A 127 -12.64 5.94 -5.98
C VAL A 127 -13.27 6.00 -7.37
N SER A 128 -14.59 6.07 -7.43
CA SER A 128 -15.32 6.07 -8.69
C SER A 128 -16.61 6.86 -8.56
N LYS A 129 -17.05 7.47 -9.65
CA LYS A 129 -18.32 8.19 -9.70
C LYS A 129 -19.42 7.26 -10.22
N LEU A 130 -20.50 7.09 -9.46
CA LEU A 130 -21.66 6.26 -9.79
C LEU A 130 -22.81 7.12 -10.33
N GLY A 131 -22.54 7.92 -11.37
CA GLY A 131 -23.54 8.80 -12.00
C GLY A 131 -23.19 10.27 -11.89
N ALA A 132 -24.20 11.13 -11.71
CA ALA A 132 -24.00 12.58 -11.70
C ALA A 132 -23.41 13.10 -10.38
N THR A 133 -23.78 12.48 -9.25
CA THR A 133 -23.51 12.95 -7.88
C THR A 133 -22.86 11.87 -7.00
N ASP A 134 -23.32 10.62 -7.11
CA ASP A 134 -22.87 9.55 -6.23
C ASP A 134 -21.40 9.19 -6.43
N ILE A 135 -20.68 8.95 -5.33
CA ILE A 135 -19.28 8.52 -5.30
C ILE A 135 -19.21 7.18 -4.58
N SER A 136 -18.43 6.24 -5.09
CA SER A 136 -18.12 4.97 -4.43
C SER A 136 -16.64 4.96 -4.06
N VAL A 137 -16.39 4.72 -2.78
CA VAL A 137 -15.07 4.56 -2.18
C VAL A 137 -14.98 3.15 -1.61
N VAL A 138 -14.08 2.35 -2.15
CA VAL A 138 -13.81 1.00 -1.67
C VAL A 138 -12.36 0.93 -1.23
N VAL A 139 -12.13 0.58 0.02
CA VAL A 139 -10.80 0.41 0.62
C VAL A 139 -10.64 -1.01 1.11
N SER A 140 -9.66 -1.71 0.55
CA SER A 140 -9.16 -2.98 1.09
C SER A 140 -7.76 -2.74 1.63
N ALA A 141 -7.68 -2.50 2.93
CA ALA A 141 -6.40 -2.30 3.60
C ALA A 141 -5.71 -3.65 3.82
N VAL A 142 -4.42 -3.73 3.50
CA VAL A 142 -3.63 -4.95 3.68
C VAL A 142 -2.64 -4.74 4.82
N GLU A 143 -2.79 -5.53 5.88
CA GLU A 143 -1.96 -5.58 7.08
C GLU A 143 -0.97 -6.74 6.98
N LEU A 144 0.30 -6.46 7.18
CA LEU A 144 1.39 -7.41 7.21
C LEU A 144 1.87 -7.64 8.65
N VAL A 145 1.47 -8.76 9.25
CA VAL A 145 1.85 -9.13 10.61
C VAL A 145 3.14 -9.94 10.58
N GLY A 146 4.15 -9.45 11.27
CA GLY A 146 5.46 -10.09 11.27
C GLY A 146 6.46 -9.35 12.14
N ASN A 147 7.50 -10.07 12.56
CA ASN A 147 8.58 -9.46 13.33
C ASN A 147 9.37 -8.49 12.45
N LYS A 148 9.79 -7.35 13.03
CA LYS A 148 10.75 -6.45 12.38
C LYS A 148 12.03 -7.23 12.08
N ARG A 149 12.40 -7.34 10.81
CA ARG A 149 13.59 -8.07 10.36
C ARG A 149 14.24 -7.37 9.20
N THR A 150 15.56 -7.48 9.12
CA THR A 150 16.35 -6.94 8.02
C THR A 150 17.43 -7.94 7.63
N LYS A 151 17.57 -8.19 6.34
CA LYS A 151 18.58 -9.09 5.78
C LYS A 151 19.29 -8.43 4.62
N SER A 152 20.61 -8.36 4.71
CA SER A 152 21.47 -7.85 3.64
C SER A 152 22.13 -9.01 2.93
N SER A 153 22.04 -9.04 1.60
CA SER A 153 22.50 -10.17 0.81
C SER A 153 22.93 -9.72 -0.58
N ASN A 154 23.68 -10.58 -1.27
CA ASN A 154 24.03 -10.45 -2.68
C ASN A 154 23.53 -11.66 -3.51
N THR A 155 22.70 -12.51 -2.91
CA THR A 155 22.06 -13.67 -3.53
C THR A 155 20.53 -13.51 -3.57
N ILE A 156 19.79 -14.62 -3.61
CA ILE A 156 18.33 -14.64 -3.51
C ILE A 156 17.95 -14.78 -2.04
N GLU A 157 16.97 -13.98 -1.59
CA GLU A 157 16.30 -14.13 -0.30
C GLU A 157 14.83 -14.45 -0.52
N VAL A 158 14.18 -15.09 0.45
CA VAL A 158 12.78 -15.51 0.30
C VAL A 158 11.92 -14.77 1.32
N VAL A 159 10.83 -14.16 0.83
CA VAL A 159 9.74 -13.64 1.64
C VAL A 159 8.65 -14.70 1.70
N TYR A 160 8.26 -15.07 2.91
CA TYR A 160 7.14 -15.96 3.14
C TYR A 160 5.89 -15.14 3.47
N LEU A 161 4.79 -15.52 2.85
CA LEU A 161 3.47 -14.93 3.04
C LEU A 161 2.49 -16.04 3.40
N GLN A 162 1.62 -15.79 4.38
CA GLN A 162 0.57 -16.73 4.76
C GLN A 162 -0.75 -15.98 5.01
N SER A 163 -1.86 -16.55 4.52
CA SER A 163 -3.18 -16.02 4.83
C SER A 163 -3.49 -16.15 6.32
N ASN A 164 -4.00 -15.08 6.92
CA ASN A 164 -4.35 -15.05 8.34
C ASN A 164 -5.85 -14.79 8.53
N SER A 165 -6.31 -13.56 8.29
CA SER A 165 -7.73 -13.20 8.45
C SER A 165 -8.18 -12.10 7.49
N SER A 166 -9.49 -12.04 7.24
CA SER A 166 -10.11 -10.96 6.48
C SER A 166 -11.40 -10.53 7.16
N GLY A 167 -11.66 -9.24 7.26
CA GLY A 167 -12.83 -8.70 7.93
C GLY A 167 -13.34 -7.41 7.30
N VAL A 168 -14.66 -7.27 7.24
CA VAL A 168 -15.31 -6.01 6.85
C VAL A 168 -15.33 -5.10 8.08
N LEU A 169 -14.72 -3.93 7.97
CA LEU A 169 -14.72 -2.91 9.04
C LEU A 169 -15.91 -1.96 8.89
N TYR A 170 -16.28 -1.63 7.66
CA TYR A 170 -17.44 -0.80 7.37
C TYR A 170 -18.04 -1.19 6.02
N SER A 171 -19.34 -1.46 6.00
CA SER A 171 -20.10 -1.69 4.77
C SER A 171 -21.56 -1.42 5.07
N ASN A 172 -21.89 -0.16 5.26
CA ASN A 172 -23.27 0.25 5.46
C ASN A 172 -23.91 0.67 4.13
N SER A 173 -25.22 0.53 4.01
CA SER A 173 -26.00 1.06 2.88
C SER A 173 -26.18 2.57 2.94
N ASP A 174 -26.01 3.15 4.12
CA ASP A 174 -26.20 4.58 4.35
C ASP A 174 -25.08 5.38 3.66
N LEU A 175 -25.48 6.45 2.98
CA LEU A 175 -24.56 7.35 2.30
C LEU A 175 -23.90 8.28 3.32
N VAL A 176 -22.64 8.61 3.07
CA VAL A 176 -21.84 9.51 3.91
C VAL A 176 -21.61 10.83 3.18
N SER A 177 -21.48 11.92 3.95
CA SER A 177 -21.24 13.28 3.48
C SER A 177 -19.79 13.48 3.08
N ASP A 178 -18.88 12.98 3.92
CA ASP A 178 -17.45 13.21 3.81
C ASP A 178 -16.69 11.95 4.22
N VAL A 179 -15.56 11.71 3.54
CA VAL A 179 -14.62 10.64 3.88
C VAL A 179 -13.22 11.23 3.91
N ASN A 180 -12.52 11.05 5.02
CA ASN A 180 -11.11 11.40 5.14
C ASN A 180 -10.28 10.12 5.29
N ILE A 181 -9.36 9.90 4.34
CA ILE A 181 -8.39 8.82 4.34
C ILE A 181 -7.01 9.43 4.59
N THR A 182 -6.41 9.14 5.74
CA THR A 182 -5.05 9.55 6.06
C THR A 182 -4.13 8.34 6.01
N VAL A 183 -3.05 8.42 5.25
CA VAL A 183 -2.01 7.39 5.17
C VAL A 183 -0.77 7.89 5.90
N SER A 184 -0.34 7.16 6.93
CA SER A 184 0.94 7.36 7.61
C SER A 184 2.03 6.62 6.84
N THR A 185 3.04 7.33 6.36
CA THR A 185 4.03 6.82 5.41
C THR A 185 5.28 7.71 5.39
N ASN A 186 6.43 7.13 5.10
CA ASN A 186 7.66 7.89 4.82
C ASN A 186 7.68 8.51 3.40
N TYR A 187 6.67 8.24 2.58
CA TYR A 187 6.60 8.65 1.18
C TYR A 187 5.33 9.46 0.85
N PRO A 188 5.05 10.56 1.57
CA PRO A 188 3.77 11.29 1.46
C PRO A 188 3.50 11.79 0.03
N ASN A 189 4.54 12.27 -0.67
CA ASN A 189 4.42 12.77 -2.04
C ASN A 189 3.92 11.70 -3.04
N ALA A 190 4.34 10.44 -2.87
CA ALA A 190 3.90 9.35 -3.72
C ALA A 190 2.40 9.06 -3.54
N TRP A 191 1.95 9.04 -2.29
CA TRP A 191 0.54 8.84 -1.94
C TRP A 191 -0.33 10.03 -2.38
N ALA A 192 0.17 11.27 -2.25
CA ALA A 192 -0.53 12.46 -2.71
C ALA A 192 -0.74 12.43 -4.23
N GLN A 193 0.31 12.08 -4.99
CA GLN A 193 0.20 11.91 -6.44
C GLN A 193 -0.78 10.78 -6.81
N TYR A 194 -0.75 9.67 -6.07
CA TYR A 194 -1.68 8.55 -6.26
C TYR A 194 -3.13 8.98 -6.06
N PHE A 195 -3.46 9.62 -4.94
CA PHE A 195 -4.82 10.07 -4.65
C PHE A 195 -5.30 11.11 -5.66
N ASN A 196 -4.43 12.07 -6.02
CA ASN A 196 -4.76 13.07 -7.03
C ASN A 196 -5.09 12.43 -8.38
N THR A 197 -4.27 11.48 -8.82
CA THR A 197 -4.49 10.75 -10.08
C THR A 197 -5.74 9.88 -10.03
N THR A 198 -6.01 9.27 -8.88
CA THR A 198 -7.19 8.41 -8.68
C THR A 198 -8.48 9.23 -8.73
N ALA A 199 -8.50 10.40 -8.09
CA ALA A 199 -9.64 11.31 -8.09
C ALA A 199 -9.86 11.95 -9.47
N ASP A 200 -8.79 12.37 -10.16
CA ASP A 200 -8.85 12.88 -11.53
C ASP A 200 -9.44 11.84 -12.50
N ARG A 201 -9.00 10.58 -12.41
CA ARG A 201 -9.56 9.47 -13.20
C ARG A 201 -11.02 9.18 -12.88
N ALA A 202 -11.50 9.54 -11.69
CA ALA A 202 -12.90 9.46 -11.30
C ALA A 202 -13.72 10.68 -11.75
N ASN A 203 -13.11 11.64 -12.45
CA ASN A 203 -13.69 12.94 -12.83
C ASN A 203 -14.17 13.76 -11.62
N LEU A 204 -13.38 13.75 -10.55
CA LEU A 204 -13.59 14.59 -9.37
C LEU A 204 -12.76 15.86 -9.49
N GLU A 205 -13.30 16.97 -9.02
CA GLU A 205 -12.67 18.29 -9.10
C GLU A 205 -11.91 18.63 -7.81
N TYR A 206 -10.62 18.93 -7.93
CA TYR A 206 -9.79 19.36 -6.79
C TYR A 206 -10.29 20.69 -6.21
N GLY A 207 -10.41 20.78 -4.89
CA GLY A 207 -10.91 21.94 -4.17
C GLY A 207 -12.44 22.00 -4.04
N THR A 208 -13.17 21.18 -4.80
CA THR A 208 -14.63 21.05 -4.70
C THR A 208 -15.04 19.69 -4.18
N ASP A 209 -14.65 18.62 -4.89
CA ASP A 209 -15.02 17.25 -4.57
C ASP A 209 -14.00 16.59 -3.63
N TYR A 210 -12.73 16.99 -3.71
CA TYR A 210 -11.68 16.48 -2.85
C TYR A 210 -10.57 17.49 -2.58
N THR A 211 -9.85 17.29 -1.49
CA THR A 211 -8.60 17.99 -1.18
C THR A 211 -7.53 16.99 -0.74
N ILE A 212 -6.27 17.40 -0.91
CA ILE A 212 -5.11 16.61 -0.47
C ILE A 212 -4.23 17.50 0.39
N ALA A 213 -3.89 17.00 1.56
CA ALA A 213 -2.91 17.60 2.46
C ALA A 213 -1.75 16.63 2.69
N THR A 214 -0.53 17.15 2.68
CA THR A 214 0.68 16.38 2.95
C THR A 214 1.42 16.97 4.15
N GLY A 215 1.93 16.10 5.01
CA GLY A 215 2.93 16.43 6.02
C GLY A 215 4.24 15.70 5.74
N ASP A 216 5.13 15.68 6.73
CA ASP A 216 6.43 15.00 6.61
C ASP A 216 6.29 13.48 6.56
N THR A 217 5.30 12.93 7.28
CA THR A 217 5.10 11.48 7.45
C THR A 217 3.66 11.03 7.19
N PHE A 218 2.86 11.86 6.52
CA PHE A 218 1.48 11.50 6.19
C PHE A 218 0.94 12.20 4.95
N THR A 219 -0.08 11.60 4.36
CA THR A 219 -0.93 12.21 3.33
C THR A 219 -2.40 11.98 3.70
N SER A 220 -3.18 13.06 3.72
CA SER A 220 -4.63 13.04 3.92
C SER A 220 -5.33 13.35 2.60
N PHE A 221 -6.28 12.49 2.24
CA PHE A 221 -7.21 12.64 1.12
C PHE A 221 -8.61 12.79 1.70
N ALA A 222 -9.16 14.00 1.59
CA ALA A 222 -10.50 14.32 2.04
C ALA A 222 -11.43 14.44 0.84
N LEU A 223 -12.53 13.70 0.86
CA LEU A 223 -13.56 13.64 -0.16
C LEU A 223 -14.87 14.20 0.41
N THR A 224 -15.56 15.04 -0.35
CA THR A 224 -16.83 15.68 0.04
C THR A 224 -17.90 15.45 -1.03
N GLY A 225 -19.09 15.02 -0.60
CA GLY A 225 -20.26 14.81 -1.45
C GLY A 225 -20.96 16.12 -1.85
N LYS A 226 -21.78 16.11 -2.92
CA LYS A 226 -22.39 17.35 -3.47
C LYS A 226 -23.72 17.77 -2.82
N ALA A 227 -24.35 16.92 -2.02
CA ALA A 227 -25.56 17.26 -1.28
C ALA A 227 -25.65 16.64 0.14
N GLY A 228 -24.51 16.42 0.78
CA GLY A 228 -24.45 16.01 2.18
C GLY A 228 -24.62 14.53 2.47
N GLU A 229 -24.94 13.66 1.50
CA GLU A 229 -24.93 12.18 1.64
C GLU A 229 -24.87 11.49 0.26
N ASP A 230 -23.72 11.54 -0.44
CA ASP A 230 -23.58 10.95 -1.80
C ASP A 230 -22.46 9.88 -1.89
N ILE A 231 -21.74 9.63 -0.80
CA ILE A 231 -20.58 8.73 -0.82
C ILE A 231 -20.97 7.36 -0.26
N ARG A 232 -20.77 6.31 -1.04
CA ARG A 232 -20.83 4.91 -0.58
C ARG A 232 -19.43 4.51 -0.15
N LEU A 233 -19.27 4.19 1.13
CA LEU A 233 -18.00 3.75 1.69
C LEU A 233 -18.05 2.25 2.02
N SER A 234 -17.05 1.51 1.55
CA SER A 234 -16.77 0.14 2.00
C SER A 234 -15.31 0.05 2.42
N VAL A 235 -15.08 -0.43 3.63
CA VAL A 235 -13.77 -0.64 4.23
C VAL A 235 -13.66 -2.07 4.71
N GLN A 236 -12.63 -2.76 4.24
CA GLN A 236 -12.25 -4.07 4.73
C GLN A 236 -10.76 -4.11 5.05
N LYS A 237 -10.40 -4.99 5.98
CA LYS A 237 -9.03 -5.30 6.35
C LYS A 237 -8.70 -6.74 5.99
N ILE A 238 -7.51 -6.93 5.44
CA ILE A 238 -6.95 -8.23 5.10
C ILE A 238 -5.61 -8.33 5.81
N THR A 239 -5.44 -9.37 6.61
CA THR A 239 -4.24 -9.61 7.41
C THR A 239 -3.50 -10.80 6.83
N LEU A 240 -2.20 -10.62 6.57
CA LEU A 240 -1.28 -11.65 6.13
C LEU A 240 -0.13 -11.75 7.12
N ASP A 241 0.30 -12.98 7.44
CA ASP A 241 1.55 -13.18 8.17
C ASP A 241 2.73 -13.10 7.18
N VAL A 242 3.79 -12.40 7.59
CA VAL A 242 5.01 -12.21 6.78
C VAL A 242 6.27 -12.48 7.60
N TRP A 243 7.22 -13.18 6.99
CA TRP A 243 8.56 -13.34 7.57
C TRP A 243 9.63 -13.57 6.49
N ILE A 244 10.87 -13.38 6.91
CA ILE A 244 12.08 -13.77 6.19
C ILE A 244 12.92 -14.67 7.10
N ASP A 245 13.68 -15.58 6.49
CA ASP A 245 14.59 -16.47 7.22
C ASP A 245 15.59 -15.68 8.07
N ALA A 246 15.99 -16.30 9.19
CA ALA A 246 16.98 -15.75 10.11
C ALA A 246 18.38 -15.68 9.49
#